data_AF-A0A7K2MPT6-F1
#
_entry.id   AF-A0A7K2MPT6-F1
#
_cell.length_a   1.000
_cell.length_b   1.000
_cell.length_c   1.000
_cell.angle_alpha   90.00
_cell.angle_beta   90.00
_cell.angle_gamma   90.00
#
_symmetry.space_group_name_H-M   'P 1'
#
loop_
_entity.id
_entity.type
_entity.pdbx_description
1 polymer ?
#
loop_
_entity_poly.entity_id
_entity_poly.type
_entity_poly.pdbx_seq_one_letter_code
_entity_poly.pdbx_strand_id
1 'polypeptide(L)'
;LASSAPLPEETTGDPARLDPAVAKARGVRRLPVTLTESVAAFRTDDVLRTALGPVLTDAVIAVRMGEAAAAEGLDDDGVAAAYRWKY
;
A
#
# COMPACT_ATOMS: atom_id res chain seq x y z
N LEU A 1 13.31 -12.33 12.07
CA LEU A 1 12.40 -11.59 12.99
C LEU A 1 11.16 -12.44 13.22
N ALA A 2 11.06 -13.14 14.35
CA ALA A 2 9.77 -13.68 14.78
C ALA A 2 9.16 -12.64 15.72
N SER A 3 8.06 -12.02 15.29
CA SER A 3 7.35 -11.04 16.10
C SER A 3 6.49 -11.76 17.14
N SER A 4 6.51 -11.30 18.39
CA SER A 4 5.54 -11.70 19.44
C SER A 4 4.30 -10.81 19.45
N ALA A 5 4.06 -10.03 18.39
CA ALA A 5 2.89 -9.17 18.31
C ALA A 5 1.61 -10.03 18.38
N PRO A 6 0.67 -9.70 19.28
CA PRO A 6 -0.60 -10.40 19.36
C PRO A 6 -1.40 -10.16 18.08
N LEU A 7 -2.13 -11.17 17.64
CA LEU A 7 -3.12 -11.00 16.58
C LEU A 7 -4.26 -10.09 17.11
N PRO A 8 -4.80 -9.19 16.27
CA PRO A 8 -6.01 -8.44 16.61
C PRO A 8 -7.22 -9.38 16.69
N GLU A 9 -8.32 -8.87 17.24
CA GLU A 9 -9.62 -9.57 17.25
C GLU A 9 -10.08 -9.88 15.82
N GLU A 10 -10.71 -11.04 15.63
CA GLU A 10 -11.28 -11.44 14.35
C GLU A 10 -12.33 -10.43 13.86
N THR A 11 -12.26 -10.07 12.59
CA THR A 11 -13.30 -9.30 11.91
C THR A 11 -14.22 -10.26 11.18
N THR A 12 -15.44 -10.43 11.69
CA THR A 12 -16.47 -11.27 11.06
C THR A 12 -17.36 -10.43 10.13
N GLY A 13 -17.79 -11.02 9.01
CA GLY A 13 -18.59 -10.33 7.98
C GLY A 13 -17.75 -9.52 6.99
N ASP A 14 -18.36 -8.53 6.34
CA ASP A 14 -17.71 -7.66 5.34
C ASP A 14 -17.02 -6.47 6.03
N PRO A 15 -15.67 -6.38 6.05
CA PRO A 15 -14.95 -5.30 6.70
C PRO A 15 -15.26 -3.92 6.10
N ALA A 16 -15.66 -3.87 4.82
CA ALA A 16 -16.01 -2.62 4.15
C ALA A 16 -17.35 -2.03 4.66
N ARG A 17 -18.15 -2.82 5.38
CA ARG A 17 -19.44 -2.41 5.96
C ARG A 17 -19.37 -2.09 7.45
N LEU A 18 -18.19 -2.16 8.06
CA LEU A 18 -18.02 -1.76 9.45
C LEU A 18 -18.32 -0.26 9.61
N ASP A 19 -18.98 0.08 10.71
CA ASP A 19 -19.08 1.47 11.13
C ASP A 19 -17.66 2.07 11.27
N PRO A 20 -17.40 3.30 10.78
CA PRO A 20 -16.07 3.89 10.80
C PRO A 20 -15.44 3.99 12.19
N ALA A 21 -16.23 4.24 13.25
CA ALA A 21 -15.74 4.32 14.61
C ALA A 21 -15.36 2.91 15.13
N VAL A 22 -16.17 1.90 14.79
CA VAL A 22 -15.87 0.49 15.12
C VAL A 22 -14.63 0.00 14.38
N ALA A 23 -14.50 0.27 13.08
CA ALA A 23 -13.33 -0.09 12.28
C ALA A 23 -12.05 0.51 12.88
N LYS A 24 -12.08 1.80 13.23
CA LYS A 24 -10.97 2.48 13.89
C LYS A 24 -10.63 1.86 15.25
N ALA A 25 -11.63 1.58 16.09
CA ALA A 25 -11.43 0.97 17.40
C ALA A 25 -10.80 -0.43 17.30
N ARG A 26 -11.14 -1.19 16.25
CA ARG A 26 -10.58 -2.52 15.97
C ARG A 26 -9.27 -2.50 15.17
N GLY A 27 -8.76 -1.32 14.82
CA GLY A 27 -7.55 -1.18 14.00
C GLY A 27 -7.72 -1.59 12.53
N VAL A 28 -8.95 -1.84 12.08
CA VAL A 28 -9.27 -2.15 10.68
C VAL A 28 -9.21 -0.87 9.88
N ARG A 29 -8.28 -0.82 8.91
CA ARG A 29 -8.06 0.34 8.06
C ARG A 29 -8.03 -0.10 6.61
N ARG A 30 -8.57 0.75 5.73
CA ARG A 30 -8.44 0.55 4.30
C ARG A 30 -6.99 0.68 3.88
N LEU A 31 -6.56 -0.20 2.98
CA LEU A 31 -5.26 -0.06 2.33
C LEU A 31 -5.25 1.15 1.38
N PRO A 32 -4.06 1.68 1.07
CA PRO A 32 -3.87 2.64 -0.02
C PRO A 32 -4.58 2.19 -1.31
N VAL A 33 -5.24 3.13 -1.99
CA VAL A 33 -5.96 2.87 -3.25
C VAL A 33 -5.21 3.41 -4.47
N THR A 34 -4.10 4.10 -4.25
CA THR A 34 -3.20 4.57 -5.31
C THR A 34 -1.75 4.14 -5.06
N LEU A 35 -0.96 4.13 -6.13
CA LEU A 35 0.47 3.84 -6.03
C LEU A 35 1.21 4.93 -5.23
N THR A 36 0.80 6.20 -5.36
CA THR A 36 1.37 7.33 -4.62
C THR A 36 1.09 7.23 -3.11
N GLU A 37 -0.13 6.84 -2.71
CA GLU A 37 -0.47 6.56 -1.31
C GLU A 37 0.35 5.38 -0.77
N SER A 38 0.55 4.33 -1.58
CA SER A 38 1.35 3.16 -1.20
C SER A 38 2.81 3.56 -0.95
N VAL A 39 3.39 4.38 -1.81
CA VAL A 39 4.75 4.92 -1.63
C VAL A 39 4.84 5.83 -0.41
N ALA A 40 3.81 6.65 -0.15
CA ALA A 40 3.76 7.50 1.03
C ALA A 40 3.75 6.67 2.33
N ALA A 41 2.96 5.61 2.40
CA ALA A 41 2.95 4.69 3.53
C ALA A 41 4.31 3.99 3.71
N PHE A 42 4.88 3.48 2.62
CA PHE A 42 6.19 2.81 2.63
C PHE A 42 7.33 3.71 3.13
N ARG A 43 7.32 5.01 2.75
CA ARG A 43 8.30 6.00 3.22
C ARG A 43 8.32 6.18 4.73
N THR A 44 7.21 5.90 5.41
CA THR A 44 7.05 6.06 6.86
C THR A 44 7.29 4.76 7.65
N ASP A 45 7.51 3.62 6.97
CA ASP A 45 7.70 2.33 7.63
C ASP A 45 9.19 2.03 7.86
N ASP A 46 9.67 2.33 9.07
CA ASP A 46 11.06 2.14 9.45
C ASP A 46 11.49 0.66 9.45
N VAL A 47 10.56 -0.27 9.70
CA VAL A 47 10.86 -1.71 9.72
C VAL A 47 11.20 -2.16 8.30
N LEU A 48 10.37 -1.81 7.32
CA LEU A 48 10.60 -2.14 5.93
C LEU A 48 11.84 -1.45 5.37
N ARG A 49 12.02 -0.16 5.66
CA ARG A 49 13.19 0.61 5.21
C ARG A 49 14.49 0.07 5.77
N THR A 50 14.49 -0.34 7.04
CA THR A 50 15.66 -0.97 7.67
C THR A 50 15.95 -2.33 7.06
N ALA A 51 14.92 -3.14 6.80
CA ALA A 51 15.08 -4.46 6.22
C ALA A 51 15.65 -4.43 4.78
N LEU A 52 15.24 -3.44 3.98
CA LEU A 52 15.70 -3.27 2.60
C LEU A 52 17.04 -2.52 2.51
N GLY A 53 17.36 -1.70 3.51
CA GLY A 53 18.48 -0.79 3.48
C GLY A 53 18.24 0.42 2.56
N PRO A 54 19.12 1.44 2.63
CA PRO A 54 18.89 2.74 2.00
C PRO A 54 18.82 2.65 0.47
N VAL A 55 19.74 1.91 -0.16
CA VAL A 55 19.82 1.82 -1.64
C VAL A 55 18.56 1.23 -2.24
N LEU A 56 18.07 0.11 -1.71
CA LEU A 56 16.89 -0.55 -2.24
C LEU A 56 15.61 0.22 -1.89
N THR A 57 15.56 0.84 -0.70
CA THR A 57 14.46 1.74 -0.33
C THR A 57 14.30 2.87 -1.34
N ASP A 58 15.39 3.57 -1.66
CA ASP A 58 15.38 4.69 -2.60
C ASP A 58 15.04 4.23 -4.02
N ALA A 59 15.58 3.09 -4.46
CA ALA A 59 15.27 2.51 -5.76
C ALA A 59 13.78 2.17 -5.91
N VAL A 60 13.17 1.52 -4.90
CA VAL A 60 11.74 1.20 -4.91
C VAL A 60 10.92 2.49 -4.98
N ILE A 61 11.24 3.48 -4.16
CA ILE A 61 10.53 4.77 -4.17
C ILE A 61 10.64 5.43 -5.55
N ALA A 62 11.84 5.53 -6.11
CA ALA A 62 12.07 6.20 -7.38
C ALA A 62 11.30 5.51 -8.53
N VAL A 63 11.38 4.19 -8.63
CA VAL A 63 10.69 3.42 -9.68
C VAL A 63 9.18 3.58 -9.57
N ARG A 64 8.60 3.45 -8.37
CA ARG A 64 7.14 3.54 -8.19
C ARG A 64 6.59 4.94 -8.37
N MET A 65 7.35 5.97 -8.02
CA MET A 65 6.97 7.35 -8.33
C MET A 65 7.02 7.62 -9.85
N GLY A 66 8.03 7.08 -10.55
CA GLY A 66 8.10 7.15 -12.01
C GLY A 66 6.93 6.42 -12.69
N GLU A 67 6.55 5.26 -12.16
CA GLU A 67 5.38 4.51 -12.63
C GLU A 67 4.07 5.27 -12.43
N ALA A 68 3.88 5.89 -11.27
CA ALA A 68 2.73 6.73 -10.99
C ALA A 68 2.65 7.94 -11.94
N ALA A 69 3.78 8.60 -12.21
CA ALA A 69 3.85 9.72 -13.16
C ALA A 69 3.54 9.27 -14.60
N ALA A 70 4.01 8.08 -15.00
CA ALA A 70 3.72 7.54 -16.34
C ALA A 70 2.23 7.18 -16.54
N ALA A 71 1.50 6.92 -15.45
CA ALA A 71 0.07 6.62 -15.47
C ALA A 71 -0.81 7.86 -15.21
N GLU A 72 -0.23 9.02 -14.95
CA GLU A 72 -0.97 10.23 -14.61
C GLU A 72 -1.90 10.65 -15.77
N GLY A 73 -3.18 10.87 -15.45
CA GLY A 73 -4.20 11.27 -16.43
C GLY A 73 -4.77 10.13 -17.28
N LEU A 74 -4.30 8.89 -17.11
CA LEU A 74 -4.95 7.73 -17.70
C LEU A 74 -6.21 7.35 -16.89
N ASP A 75 -7.24 6.91 -17.59
CA ASP A 75 -8.38 6.23 -16.97
C ASP A 75 -8.07 4.73 -16.77
N ASP A 76 -9.00 4.00 -16.15
CA ASP A 76 -8.82 2.58 -15.81
C ASP A 76 -8.48 1.72 -17.05
N ASP A 77 -9.16 1.97 -18.17
CA ASP A 77 -8.92 1.26 -19.44
C ASP A 77 -7.54 1.63 -20.03
N GLY A 78 -7.15 2.91 -19.95
CA GLY A 78 -5.84 3.40 -20.37
C GLY A 78 -4.70 2.80 -19.55
N VAL A 79 -4.85 2.71 -18.23
CA VAL A 79 -3.89 2.03 -17.34
C VAL A 79 -3.81 0.55 -17.71
N ALA A 80 -4.95 -0.14 -17.86
CA ALA A 80 -4.97 -1.55 -18.24
C ALA A 80 -4.24 -1.78 -19.58
N ALA A 81 -4.51 -0.96 -20.60
CA ALA A 81 -3.86 -1.04 -21.90
C ALA A 81 -2.35 -0.80 -21.83
N ALA A 82 -1.89 0.15 -21.00
CA ALA A 82 -0.47 0.47 -20.84
C ALA A 82 0.34 -0.67 -20.18
N TYR A 83 -0.28 -1.46 -19.29
CA TYR A 83 0.42 -2.46 -18.50
C TYR A 83 0.13 -3.92 -18.90
N ARG A 84 -0.93 -4.22 -19.66
CA ARG A 84 -1.39 -5.60 -19.96
C ARG A 84 -0.36 -6.55 -20.58
N TRP A 85 0.68 -6.02 -21.23
CA TRP A 85 1.71 -6.82 -21.93
C TRP A 85 3.11 -6.61 -21.38
N LYS A 86 3.23 -5.84 -20.29
CA LYS A 86 4.51 -5.51 -19.68
C LYS A 86 4.96 -6.59 -18.68
N TYR A 87 4.00 -7.35 -18.16
CA TYR A 87 4.12 -8.41 -17.16
C TYR A 87 3.31 -9.63 -17.62
#